data_AF-E1Z3N7-F1
#
_entry.id   AF-E1Z3N7-F1
#
_cell.length_a   1.000
_cell.length_b   1.000
_cell.length_c   1.000
_cell.angle_alpha   90.00
_cell.angle_beta   90.00
_cell.angle_gamma   90.00
#
_symmetry.space_group_name_H-M   'P 1'
#
loop_
_entity.id
_entity.type
_entity.pdbx_description
1 polymer ?
#
loop_
_entity_poly.entity_id
_entity_poly.type
_entity_poly.pdbx_seq_one_letter_code
_entity_poly.pdbx_strand_id
1 'polypeptide(L)'
;MTPLQLALSNLTDVGDSDDDLLDNEFQSLDAARCLLAAGPALPILSSLAAAGPAALPLYADFVIARLPLSGQDWALVPAPCPGLCGVLPAALAHSPEQARQLVRHLPPPYVQRLRTAALALHRAQKELGTSLPPPIVGLILAAGCAE
;
A
#
# COMPACT_ATOMS: atom_id res chain seq x y z
N MET A 1 19.73 15.77 8.73
CA MET A 1 18.53 15.87 7.88
C MET A 1 18.75 15.01 6.65
N THR A 2 17.94 13.96 6.48
CA THR A 2 17.98 13.13 5.26
C THR A 2 17.19 13.82 4.15
N PRO A 3 17.50 13.57 2.86
CA PRO A 3 16.73 14.14 1.74
C PRO A 3 15.23 13.80 1.82
N LEU A 4 14.88 12.63 2.38
CA LEU A 4 13.50 12.25 2.68
C LEU A 4 12.83 13.14 3.73
N GLN A 5 13.53 13.52 4.79
CA GLN A 5 12.96 14.43 5.79
C GLN A 5 12.62 15.79 5.17
N LEU A 6 13.48 16.30 4.28
CA LEU A 6 13.26 17.60 3.64
C LEU A 6 12.05 17.58 2.70
N ALA A 7 11.89 16.51 1.92
CA ALA A 7 10.70 16.29 1.09
C ALA A 7 9.41 16.15 1.92
N LEU A 8 9.47 15.44 3.05
CA LEU A 8 8.33 15.26 3.96
C LEU A 8 7.99 16.53 4.75
N SER A 9 8.97 17.38 5.07
CA SER A 9 8.73 18.68 5.72
C SER A 9 7.97 19.64 4.80
N ASN A 10 8.27 19.65 3.50
CA ASN A 10 7.55 20.45 2.52
C ASN A 10 6.07 20.02 2.38
N LEU A 11 5.77 18.74 2.66
CA LEU A 11 4.40 18.21 2.70
C LEU A 11 3.58 18.69 3.91
N THR A 12 4.24 19.17 4.97
CA THR A 12 3.57 19.64 6.20
C THR A 12 3.42 21.16 6.28
N ASP A 13 4.16 21.91 5.45
CA ASP A 13 4.17 23.38 5.43
C ASP A 13 3.17 23.92 4.41
N VAL A 14 1.88 23.68 4.65
CA VAL A 14 0.79 24.15 3.79
C VAL A 14 0.38 25.56 4.25
N GLY A 15 1.07 26.56 3.72
CA GLY A 15 0.72 27.98 3.83
C GLY A 15 -0.20 28.43 2.68
N ASP A 16 -1.43 28.79 3.05
CA ASP A 16 -2.49 29.56 2.37
C ASP A 16 -2.07 30.40 1.13
N SER A 17 -1.88 29.79 -0.04
CA SER A 17 -1.60 30.50 -1.30
C SER A 17 -2.15 29.73 -2.51
N ASP A 18 -3.40 30.04 -2.87
CA ASP A 18 -4.15 29.44 -3.98
C ASP A 18 -3.62 29.88 -5.36
N ASP A 19 -2.90 28.98 -6.06
CA ASP A 19 -3.06 28.65 -7.50
C ASP A 19 -1.81 27.94 -8.09
N ASP A 20 -0.60 28.13 -7.51
CA ASP A 20 0.65 27.50 -7.99
C ASP A 20 1.05 26.20 -7.24
N LEU A 21 0.22 25.72 -6.29
CA LEU A 21 0.60 24.67 -5.33
C LEU A 21 0.50 23.22 -5.85
N LEU A 22 -0.38 22.96 -6.83
CA LEU A 22 -0.66 21.58 -7.24
C LEU A 22 0.55 20.93 -7.95
N ASP A 23 1.25 21.66 -8.82
CA ASP A 23 2.38 21.10 -9.57
C ASP A 23 3.60 20.76 -8.69
N ASN A 24 3.77 21.44 -7.55
CA ASN A 24 4.89 21.23 -6.63
C ASN A 24 4.66 20.00 -5.72
N GLU A 25 3.42 19.76 -5.28
CA GLU A 25 3.08 18.59 -4.45
C GLU A 25 3.27 17.26 -5.21
N PHE A 26 2.86 17.20 -6.48
CA PHE A 26 3.06 16.01 -7.31
C PHE A 26 4.54 15.71 -7.55
N GLN A 27 5.36 16.73 -7.79
CA GLN A 27 6.81 16.57 -7.96
C GLN A 27 7.48 16.07 -6.68
N SER A 28 7.05 16.56 -5.51
CA SER A 28 7.56 16.11 -4.21
C SER A 28 7.22 14.64 -3.94
N LEU A 29 5.99 14.21 -4.25
CA LEU A 29 5.56 12.81 -4.08
C LEU A 29 6.32 11.86 -5.02
N ASP A 30 6.53 12.23 -6.28
CA ASP A 30 7.27 11.38 -7.23
C ASP A 30 8.76 11.28 -6.89
N ALA A 31 9.37 12.37 -6.42
CA ALA A 31 10.72 12.34 -5.88
C ALA A 31 10.80 11.44 -4.63
N ALA A 32 9.83 11.53 -3.72
CA ALA A 32 9.74 10.67 -2.55
C ALA A 32 9.64 9.19 -2.96
N ARG A 33 8.77 8.85 -3.92
CA ARG A 33 8.61 7.50 -4.46
C ARG A 33 9.92 6.92 -5.00
N CYS A 34 10.71 7.70 -5.74
CA CYS A 34 12.02 7.27 -6.22
C CYS A 34 12.98 6.95 -5.05
N LEU A 35 12.95 7.76 -4.00
CA LEU A 35 13.78 7.56 -2.80
C LEU A 35 13.33 6.34 -1.96
N LEU A 36 12.02 6.04 -1.93
CA LEU A 36 11.47 4.86 -1.24
C LEU A 36 12.06 3.56 -1.78
N ALA A 37 12.35 3.47 -3.07
CA ALA A 37 12.97 2.30 -3.69
C ALA A 37 14.48 2.19 -3.40
N ALA A 38 15.19 3.32 -3.27
CA ALA A 38 16.65 3.35 -3.26
C ALA A 38 17.32 3.23 -1.87
N GLY A 39 16.65 3.67 -0.79
CA GLY A 39 17.29 3.76 0.54
C GLY A 39 17.30 2.46 1.38
N PRO A 40 17.66 2.52 2.67
CA PRO A 40 17.46 1.41 3.61
C PRO A 40 16.02 1.45 4.18
N ALA A 41 15.38 0.29 4.36
CA ALA A 41 13.96 0.20 4.75
C ALA A 41 13.65 0.86 6.11
N LEU A 42 14.44 0.57 7.13
CA LEU A 42 14.24 1.04 8.51
C LEU A 42 14.25 2.58 8.65
N PRO A 43 15.27 3.33 8.16
CA PRO A 43 15.27 4.79 8.25
C PRO A 43 14.20 5.45 7.39
N ILE A 44 13.75 4.79 6.32
CA ILE A 44 12.61 5.27 5.52
C ILE A 44 11.32 5.15 6.33
N LEU A 45 11.05 3.98 6.89
CA LEU A 45 9.85 3.73 7.69
C LEU A 45 9.80 4.61 8.93
N SER A 46 10.93 4.86 9.60
CA SER A 46 10.98 5.81 10.72
C SER A 46 10.71 7.25 10.29
N SER A 47 11.15 7.65 9.10
CA SER A 47 10.86 8.98 8.54
C SER A 47 9.37 9.11 8.15
N LEU A 48 8.78 8.07 7.56
CA LEU A 48 7.35 8.02 7.24
C LEU A 48 6.50 8.05 8.52
N ALA A 49 6.93 7.34 9.57
CA ALA A 49 6.25 7.36 10.86
C ALA A 49 6.30 8.75 11.51
N ALA A 50 7.45 9.45 11.40
CA ALA A 50 7.62 10.80 11.92
C ALA A 50 6.78 11.85 11.15
N ALA A 51 6.56 11.65 9.84
CA ALA A 51 5.70 12.51 9.02
C ALA A 51 4.19 12.31 9.29
N GLY A 52 3.82 11.23 9.98
CA GLY A 52 2.45 11.03 10.44
C GLY A 52 1.45 10.75 9.29
N PRO A 53 0.20 11.24 9.40
CA PRO A 53 -0.89 10.89 8.47
C PRO A 53 -0.64 11.30 7.01
N ALA A 54 0.14 12.35 6.78
CA ALA A 54 0.49 12.81 5.42
C ALA A 54 1.28 11.76 4.63
N ALA A 55 2.01 10.87 5.32
CA ALA A 55 2.78 9.81 4.71
C ALA A 55 1.97 8.54 4.38
N LEU A 56 0.68 8.47 4.72
CA LEU A 56 -0.16 7.28 4.49
C LEU A 56 -0.15 6.77 3.03
N PRO A 57 -0.27 7.63 2.00
CA PRO A 57 -0.21 7.18 0.61
C PRO A 57 1.13 6.52 0.24
N LEU A 58 2.23 6.98 0.84
CA LEU A 58 3.58 6.51 0.56
C LEU A 58 3.87 5.12 1.12
N TYR A 59 3.10 4.64 2.12
CA TYR A 59 3.27 3.28 2.63
C TYR A 59 2.89 2.22 1.59
N ALA A 60 1.85 2.47 0.78
CA ALA A 60 1.49 1.55 -0.29
C ALA A 60 2.60 1.45 -1.34
N ASP A 61 3.14 2.60 -1.77
CA ASP A 61 4.25 2.69 -2.72
C ASP A 61 5.53 2.03 -2.16
N PHE A 62 5.82 2.24 -0.88
CA PHE A 62 6.95 1.60 -0.19
C PHE A 62 6.82 0.08 -0.17
N VAL A 63 5.63 -0.44 0.18
CA VAL A 63 5.38 -1.89 0.23
C VAL A 63 5.52 -2.48 -1.17
N ILE A 64 4.94 -1.86 -2.21
CA ILE A 64 5.08 -2.32 -3.60
C ILE A 64 6.56 -2.39 -4.00
N ALA A 65 7.32 -1.32 -3.73
CA ALA A 65 8.71 -1.21 -4.16
C ALA A 65 9.67 -2.17 -3.43
N ARG A 66 9.27 -2.75 -2.29
CA ARG A 66 10.17 -3.52 -1.41
C ARG A 66 9.71 -4.92 -1.05
N LEU A 67 8.70 -5.45 -1.71
CA LEU A 67 8.37 -6.85 -1.55
C LEU A 67 9.56 -7.73 -2.00
N PRO A 68 9.95 -8.76 -1.23
CA PRO A 68 9.36 -9.20 0.05
C PRO A 68 9.88 -8.40 1.26
N LEU A 69 8.96 -8.01 2.15
CA LEU A 69 9.29 -7.34 3.41
C LEU A 69 9.59 -8.36 4.51
N SER A 70 10.53 -8.04 5.40
CA SER A 70 10.75 -8.85 6.59
C SER A 70 9.63 -8.65 7.62
N GLY A 71 9.49 -9.57 8.58
CA GLY A 71 8.53 -9.40 9.67
C GLY A 71 8.80 -8.16 10.54
N GLN A 72 10.06 -7.72 10.63
CA GLN A 72 10.44 -6.48 11.32
C GLN A 72 9.98 -5.25 10.55
N ASP A 73 10.10 -5.26 9.22
CA ASP A 73 9.62 -4.15 8.38
C ASP A 73 8.09 -4.05 8.43
N TRP A 74 7.39 -5.19 8.40
CA TRP A 74 5.93 -5.22 8.57
C TRP A 74 5.48 -4.66 9.92
N ALA A 75 6.23 -4.88 11.00
CA ALA A 75 5.88 -4.34 12.32
C ALA A 75 5.92 -2.80 12.39
N LEU A 76 6.63 -2.16 11.46
CA LEU A 76 6.71 -0.71 11.33
C LEU A 76 5.64 -0.13 10.40
N VAL A 77 4.96 -0.97 9.61
CA VAL A 77 3.85 -0.52 8.78
C VAL A 77 2.63 -0.28 9.69
N PRO A 78 1.98 0.90 9.62
CA PRO A 78 0.82 1.20 10.44
C PRO A 78 -0.32 0.24 10.15
N ALA A 79 -1.13 -0.06 11.17
CA ALA A 79 -2.38 -0.78 11.04
C ALA A 79 -3.47 0.00 11.79
N PRO A 80 -4.58 0.39 11.13
CA PRO A 80 -4.92 0.17 9.72
C PRO A 80 -4.24 1.18 8.78
N CYS A 81 -3.79 0.74 7.59
CA CYS A 81 -3.25 1.62 6.56
C CYS A 81 -4.16 1.63 5.32
N PRO A 82 -4.82 2.76 4.99
CA PRO A 82 -5.56 2.88 3.74
C PRO A 82 -4.60 2.80 2.54
N GLY A 83 -5.12 2.39 1.38
CA GLY A 83 -4.32 2.26 0.15
C GLY A 83 -3.54 0.96 0.00
N LEU A 84 -3.31 0.19 1.07
CA LEU A 84 -2.62 -1.11 1.00
C LEU A 84 -3.36 -2.14 0.13
N CYS A 85 -4.67 -2.00 -0.11
CA CYS A 85 -5.36 -3.01 -0.91
C CYS A 85 -4.90 -3.06 -2.37
N GLY A 86 -4.44 -1.94 -2.93
CA GLY A 86 -3.83 -1.90 -4.26
C GLY A 86 -2.53 -2.70 -4.37
N VAL A 87 -1.90 -3.02 -3.23
CA VAL A 87 -0.64 -3.77 -3.15
C VAL A 87 -0.88 -5.29 -3.07
N LEU A 88 -2.12 -5.71 -2.83
CA LEU A 88 -2.48 -7.13 -2.72
C LEU A 88 -2.08 -7.98 -3.95
N PRO A 89 -2.23 -7.52 -5.22
CA PRO A 89 -1.75 -8.25 -6.39
C PRO A 89 -0.25 -8.54 -6.33
N ALA A 90 0.55 -7.52 -6.01
CA ALA A 90 2.00 -7.62 -5.95
C ALA A 90 2.43 -8.56 -4.80
N ALA A 91 1.79 -8.45 -3.64
CA ALA A 91 2.05 -9.33 -2.51
C ALA A 91 1.74 -10.80 -2.83
N LEU A 92 0.61 -11.07 -3.49
CA LEU A 92 0.22 -12.42 -3.93
C LEU A 92 1.13 -13.00 -5.01
N ALA A 93 1.62 -12.16 -5.93
CA ALA A 93 2.58 -12.56 -6.95
C ALA A 93 3.93 -12.99 -6.34
N HIS A 94 4.33 -12.37 -5.23
CA HIS A 94 5.55 -12.73 -4.50
C HIS A 94 5.37 -13.96 -3.59
N SER A 95 4.41 -13.94 -2.66
CA SER A 95 4.18 -15.05 -1.72
C SER A 95 2.85 -14.94 -0.98
N PRO A 96 2.18 -16.07 -0.67
CA PRO A 96 0.96 -16.07 0.11
C PRO A 96 1.16 -15.58 1.56
N GLU A 97 2.36 -15.73 2.13
CA GLU A 97 2.71 -15.19 3.45
C GLU A 97 2.72 -13.66 3.45
N GLN A 98 3.27 -13.02 2.42
CA GLN A 98 3.27 -11.57 2.27
C GLN A 98 1.85 -11.02 2.12
N ALA A 99 1.01 -11.69 1.34
CA ALA A 99 -0.40 -11.33 1.21
C ALA A 99 -1.16 -11.46 2.54
N ARG A 100 -0.89 -12.50 3.33
CA ARG A 100 -1.47 -12.64 4.68
C ARG A 100 -1.02 -11.54 5.63
N GLN A 101 0.25 -11.15 5.58
CA GLN A 101 0.76 -10.03 6.36
C GLN A 101 0.04 -8.74 5.97
N LEU A 102 -0.04 -8.43 4.67
CA LEU A 102 -0.75 -7.26 4.15
C LEU A 102 -2.20 -7.19 4.63
N VAL A 103 -2.94 -8.31 4.57
CA VAL A 103 -4.35 -8.36 5.00
C VAL A 103 -4.52 -8.04 6.49
N ARG A 104 -3.51 -8.26 7.34
CA ARG A 104 -3.55 -7.87 8.77
C ARG A 104 -3.46 -6.36 8.98
N HIS A 105 -2.89 -5.63 8.03
CA HIS A 105 -2.77 -4.17 8.07
C HIS A 105 -3.91 -3.45 7.32
N LEU A 106 -4.80 -4.19 6.66
CA LEU A 106 -5.94 -3.62 5.98
C LEU A 106 -6.99 -3.10 6.96
N PRO A 107 -7.62 -1.95 6.67
CA PRO A 107 -8.79 -1.50 7.42
C PRO A 107 -9.94 -2.52 7.35
N PRO A 108 -10.75 -2.67 8.42
CA PRO A 108 -11.89 -3.60 8.47
C PRO A 108 -12.83 -3.59 7.25
N PRO A 109 -13.23 -2.44 6.66
CA PRO A 109 -14.13 -2.45 5.50
C PRO A 109 -13.53 -3.16 4.28
N TYR A 110 -12.22 -3.02 4.04
CA TYR A 110 -11.56 -3.72 2.92
C TYR A 110 -11.50 -5.22 3.17
N VAL A 111 -11.25 -5.66 4.40
CA VAL A 111 -11.27 -7.08 4.77
C VAL A 111 -12.67 -7.68 4.55
N GLN A 112 -13.73 -6.95 4.89
CA GLN A 112 -15.11 -7.38 4.63
C GLN A 112 -15.39 -7.48 3.14
N ARG A 113 -14.99 -6.50 2.33
CA ARG A 113 -15.12 -6.52 0.87
C ARG A 113 -14.39 -7.71 0.24
N LEU A 114 -13.14 -7.97 0.63
CA LEU A 114 -12.38 -9.13 0.19
C LEU A 114 -13.08 -10.46 0.50
N ARG A 115 -13.65 -10.58 1.71
CA ARG A 115 -14.43 -11.78 2.09
C ARG A 115 -15.67 -11.94 1.23
N THR A 116 -16.43 -10.87 1.01
CA THR A 116 -17.63 -10.89 0.16
C THR A 116 -17.27 -11.26 -1.28
N ALA A 117 -16.22 -10.65 -1.85
CA ALA A 117 -15.72 -10.96 -3.18
C ALA A 117 -15.27 -12.43 -3.30
N ALA A 118 -14.58 -12.97 -2.30
CA ALA A 118 -14.16 -14.37 -2.27
C ALA A 118 -15.35 -15.34 -2.22
N LEU A 119 -16.38 -15.04 -1.43
CA LEU A 119 -17.59 -15.85 -1.38
C LEU A 119 -18.38 -15.79 -2.70
N ALA A 120 -18.50 -14.61 -3.30
CA ALA A 120 -19.17 -14.44 -4.59
C ALA A 120 -18.45 -15.20 -5.70
N LEU A 121 -17.12 -15.07 -5.77
CA LEU A 121 -16.29 -15.77 -6.74
C LEU A 121 -16.38 -17.30 -6.57
N HIS A 122 -16.32 -17.78 -5.33
CA HIS A 122 -16.46 -19.21 -5.05
C HIS A 122 -17.81 -19.77 -5.48
N ARG A 123 -18.90 -19.02 -5.27
CA ARG A 123 -20.24 -19.39 -5.77
C ARG A 123 -20.28 -19.45 -7.29
N ALA A 124 -19.74 -18.45 -7.98
CA ALA A 124 -19.67 -18.42 -9.44
C ALA A 124 -18.84 -19.58 -10.01
N GLN A 125 -17.69 -19.90 -9.40
CA GLN A 125 -16.88 -21.07 -9.75
C GLN A 125 -17.66 -22.38 -9.63
N LYS A 126 -18.44 -22.52 -8.54
CA LYS A 126 -19.27 -23.71 -8.30
C LYS A 126 -20.40 -23.84 -9.31
N GLU A 127 -21.06 -22.74 -9.66
CA GLU A 127 -22.16 -22.71 -10.64
C GLU A 127 -21.67 -23.04 -12.05
N LEU A 128 -20.51 -22.51 -12.43
CA LEU A 128 -19.90 -22.75 -13.74
C LEU A 128 -19.13 -24.09 -13.82
N GLY A 129 -18.94 -24.78 -12.70
CA GLY A 129 -18.10 -25.98 -12.63
C GLY A 129 -16.63 -25.73 -12.97
N THR A 130 -16.15 -24.49 -12.82
CA THR A 130 -14.78 -24.09 -13.17
C THR A 130 -13.95 -23.87 -11.91
N SER A 131 -12.68 -24.29 -11.95
CA SER A 131 -11.70 -23.95 -10.93
C SER A 131 -10.70 -22.97 -11.53
N LEU A 132 -10.66 -21.75 -10.99
CA LEU A 132 -9.65 -20.78 -11.42
C LEU A 132 -8.34 -21.07 -10.70
N PRO A 133 -7.20 -20.94 -11.38
CA PRO A 133 -5.89 -20.95 -10.75
C PRO A 133 -5.82 -19.94 -9.59
N PRO A 134 -5.18 -20.30 -8.45
CA PRO A 134 -4.96 -19.39 -7.32
C PRO A 134 -4.45 -17.98 -7.68
N PRO A 135 -3.51 -17.78 -8.63
CA PRO A 135 -3.06 -16.43 -8.97
C PRO A 135 -4.17 -15.57 -9.57
N ILE A 136 -5.06 -16.15 -10.39
CA ILE A 136 -6.18 -15.43 -11.01
C ILE A 136 -7.21 -15.03 -9.96
N VAL A 137 -7.51 -15.94 -9.02
CA VAL A 137 -8.38 -15.64 -7.87
C VAL A 137 -7.83 -14.45 -7.10
N GLY A 138 -6.52 -14.44 -6.85
CA GLY A 138 -5.82 -13.34 -6.18
C GLY A 138 -6.01 -11.99 -6.86
N LEU A 139 -5.84 -11.94 -8.18
CA LEU A 139 -6.01 -10.71 -8.97
C LEU A 139 -7.46 -10.21 -8.96
N ILE A 140 -8.44 -11.11 -9.09
CA ILE A 140 -9.88 -10.76 -9.04
C ILE A 140 -10.24 -10.19 -7.67
N LEU A 141 -9.74 -10.80 -6.59
CA LEU A 141 -10.00 -10.31 -5.23
C LEU A 141 -9.38 -8.94 -4.98
N ALA A 142 -8.16 -8.72 -5.47
CA ALA A 142 -7.52 -7.42 -5.35
C ALA A 142 -8.26 -6.34 -6.14
N ALA A 143 -8.78 -6.65 -7.32
CA ALA A 143 -9.59 -5.72 -8.11
C ALA A 143 -10.86 -5.27 -7.38
N GLY A 144 -11.58 -6.19 -6.72
CA GLY A 144 -12.77 -5.87 -5.92
C GLY A 144 -12.50 -5.06 -4.64
N CYS A 145 -11.24 -4.71 -4.40
CA CYS A 145 -10.80 -3.96 -3.22
C CYS A 145 -10.42 -2.50 -3.54
N ALA A 146 -10.26 -2.17 -4.83
CA ALA A 146 -9.80 -0.87 -5.32
C ALA A 146 -10.92 0.16 -5.56
N GLU A 147 -12.18 -0.19 -5.24
CA GLU A 147 -13.37 0.66 -5.42
C GLU A 147 -13.74 1.52 -4.20
#